data_AF-A0A415EH19-F1
#
_entry.id   AF-A0A415EH19-F1
#
_cell.length_a   1.000
_cell.length_b   1.000
_cell.length_c   1.000
_cell.angle_alpha   90.00
_cell.angle_beta   90.00
_cell.angle_gamma   90.00
#
_symmetry.space_group_name_H-M   'P 1'
#
loop_
_entity.id
_entity.type
_entity.pdbx_description
1 polymer ?
#
loop_
_entity_poly.entity_id
_entity_poly.type
_entity_poly.pdbx_seq_one_letter_code
_entity_poly.pdbx_strand_id
1 'polypeptide(L)'
;MGKRDKVKAFAVLAAVLGTGAVAMPVCGAADIIGKRVLVEGTLPRAAYGGQAVEAGASALGNTLTLSETAEVLGIAYGGFSLSGSAQQNTLEIAPGSVAAVEVYGGHVSRGTGTAAGNAVRMNGGLVKGDLYGGYTAAGTAQGNQVFLSGSAVVGEEYEEEGNVYGGVSYSGAALDNQVTLEAGSYVYNSVSGGQVNGEESSGAVTGNQVLMTGGTVATDLQGGLSFGSGRVSQNRAVLSGGTVEGGVYGGYAGAGQAEENVVELQQAVAVGNGVYGAWVNAGDGWARNNQVQMTGGTVEGSAYGALLAGTGTAQGNLVNLGGGIVKSSAYGAYSLQGAVVGNTLTLGGTAVLGNAAGLEPFGVVNPDAGGYGGYTLSGAAEGNVLQLQDNALLWGHGAGGFVGEDSSEAVTDNKVLVTGSAVVGAAGGKTLAGGWSCGSGKVTGNQVVVVVVQGGTVAAAIYGGLAASGDALDNTVVISGGTLQGDLYGGYSVSGSALNNQVNIFGGTFGAGSALYGGALGSANQEGTSSGNTLNFFTKGVAVKQVAGFQKLNFYVPAGTKAGETLLTVTEAVDLRLFTFYCGMADFCHPSF
;
A
#
# COMPACT_ATOMS: atom_id res chain seq x y z
N MET A 1 24.53 19.76 -38.67
CA MET A 1 24.57 18.40 -39.25
C MET A 1 23.70 17.52 -38.36
N GLY A 2 22.58 16.91 -38.73
CA GLY A 2 21.76 16.91 -39.94
C GLY A 2 20.54 16.02 -39.66
N LYS A 3 19.33 16.59 -39.83
CA LYS A 3 18.01 15.98 -40.13
C LYS A 3 17.58 14.67 -39.44
N ARG A 4 16.55 14.77 -38.58
CA ARG A 4 15.17 14.38 -38.93
C ARG A 4 14.16 15.02 -37.97
N ASP A 5 13.22 15.74 -38.59
CA ASP A 5 12.31 16.69 -37.99
C ASP A 5 11.02 16.06 -37.45
N LYS A 6 10.54 16.68 -36.38
CA LYS A 6 9.17 16.65 -35.86
C LYS A 6 8.18 17.15 -36.93
N VAL A 7 7.03 16.48 -37.07
CA VAL A 7 5.80 17.14 -37.54
C VAL A 7 4.61 16.63 -36.74
N LYS A 8 4.04 17.50 -35.90
CA LYS A 8 2.65 17.45 -35.44
C LYS A 8 1.80 18.20 -36.47
N ALA A 9 0.62 17.69 -36.82
CA ALA A 9 -0.66 18.42 -36.79
C ALA A 9 -1.77 17.72 -37.62
N PHE A 10 -2.85 17.36 -36.92
CA PHE A 10 -4.26 17.49 -37.28
C PHE A 10 -4.67 17.60 -38.76
N ALA A 11 -5.49 16.65 -39.19
CA ALA A 11 -6.62 16.92 -40.08
C ALA A 11 -7.75 15.92 -39.81
N VAL A 12 -8.73 16.37 -39.01
CA VAL A 12 -10.12 15.92 -39.12
C VAL A 12 -10.58 16.29 -40.53
N LEU A 13 -10.92 15.30 -41.36
CA LEU A 13 -11.67 15.56 -42.58
C LEU A 13 -12.73 14.49 -42.78
N ALA A 14 -13.95 14.88 -42.45
CA ALA A 14 -15.17 14.29 -42.93
C ALA A 14 -15.12 14.20 -44.46
N ALA A 15 -15.17 12.98 -44.99
CA ALA A 15 -15.47 12.71 -46.39
C ALA A 15 -16.60 11.67 -46.44
N VAL A 16 -17.73 12.03 -45.83
CA VAL A 16 -19.05 11.51 -46.25
C VAL A 16 -19.69 12.66 -47.00
N LEU A 17 -19.59 12.64 -48.32
CA LEU A 17 -20.52 13.25 -49.28
C LEU A 17 -19.93 13.10 -50.68
N GLY A 18 -20.56 12.27 -51.49
CA GLY A 18 -20.32 12.26 -52.94
C GLY A 18 -19.94 10.90 -53.50
N THR A 19 -20.84 9.93 -53.42
CA THR A 19 -21.33 9.18 -54.59
C THR A 19 -22.55 8.38 -54.13
N GLY A 20 -23.64 8.50 -54.89
CA GLY A 20 -24.91 7.84 -54.58
C GLY A 20 -24.77 6.33 -54.62
N ALA A 21 -24.45 5.72 -53.48
CA ALA A 21 -24.92 4.40 -53.16
C ALA A 21 -26.31 4.58 -52.54
N VAL A 22 -27.29 3.93 -53.15
CA VAL A 22 -28.61 3.73 -52.55
C VAL A 22 -28.37 3.30 -51.11
N ALA A 23 -28.87 4.07 -50.14
CA ALA A 23 -29.00 3.60 -48.77
C ALA A 23 -29.99 2.43 -48.82
N MET A 24 -29.47 1.24 -49.14
CA MET A 24 -30.14 0.00 -48.81
C MET A 24 -30.34 0.05 -47.30
N PRO A 25 -31.54 -0.25 -46.78
CA PRO A 25 -31.69 -0.41 -45.35
C PRO A 25 -30.68 -1.47 -44.95
N VAL A 26 -29.71 -1.12 -44.09
CA VAL A 26 -28.96 -2.12 -43.35
C VAL A 26 -30.07 -2.91 -42.65
N CYS A 27 -30.31 -4.14 -43.07
CA CYS A 27 -31.15 -5.03 -42.30
C CYS A 27 -30.53 -5.04 -40.91
N GLY A 28 -31.25 -4.52 -39.92
CA GLY A 28 -30.72 -4.35 -38.57
C GLY A 28 -30.19 -5.69 -38.11
N ALA A 29 -28.90 -5.73 -37.78
CA ALA A 29 -28.26 -6.94 -37.28
C ALA A 29 -29.10 -7.46 -36.10
N ALA A 30 -29.58 -8.70 -36.19
CA ALA A 30 -30.59 -9.17 -35.24
C ALA A 30 -29.93 -9.55 -33.92
N ASP A 31 -30.32 -8.87 -32.84
CA ASP A 31 -29.85 -9.20 -31.50
C ASP A 31 -30.30 -10.60 -31.07
N ILE A 32 -29.43 -11.30 -30.35
CA ILE A 32 -29.71 -12.61 -29.75
C ILE A 32 -30.07 -12.41 -28.29
N ILE A 33 -31.35 -12.58 -27.97
CA ILE A 33 -31.91 -12.21 -26.67
C ILE A 33 -32.50 -13.42 -25.95
N GLY A 34 -32.17 -13.58 -24.67
CA GLY A 34 -32.89 -14.45 -23.73
C GLY A 34 -32.81 -15.95 -24.00
N LYS A 35 -31.81 -16.41 -24.75
CA LYS A 35 -31.62 -17.85 -25.03
C LYS A 35 -31.16 -18.59 -23.77
N ARG A 36 -31.56 -19.85 -23.63
CA ARG A 36 -31.10 -20.75 -22.56
C ARG A 36 -30.62 -22.04 -23.19
N VAL A 37 -29.37 -22.41 -22.91
CA VAL A 37 -28.69 -23.56 -23.51
C VAL A 37 -28.12 -24.43 -22.39
N LEU A 38 -28.43 -25.73 -22.43
CA LEU A 38 -27.87 -26.74 -21.55
C LEU A 38 -26.90 -27.62 -22.35
N VAL A 39 -25.71 -27.85 -21.81
CA VAL A 39 -24.70 -28.75 -22.37
C VAL A 39 -24.57 -29.99 -21.50
N GLU A 40 -24.69 -31.16 -22.12
CA GLU A 40 -24.49 -32.47 -21.52
C GLU A 40 -23.51 -33.28 -22.39
N GLY A 41 -22.63 -34.06 -21.76
CA GLY A 41 -21.60 -34.84 -22.44
C GLY A 41 -20.48 -34.00 -23.08
N THR A 42 -19.68 -34.65 -23.92
CA THR A 42 -18.51 -34.02 -24.57
C THR A 42 -18.91 -33.21 -25.81
N LEU A 43 -18.55 -31.93 -25.83
CA LEU A 43 -18.63 -31.06 -26.99
C LEU A 43 -17.23 -30.79 -27.55
N PRO A 44 -16.94 -31.18 -28.80
CA PRO A 44 -15.61 -30.99 -29.39
C PRO A 44 -15.32 -29.55 -29.87
N ARG A 45 -16.27 -28.63 -29.72
CA ARG A 45 -16.21 -27.25 -30.23
C ARG A 45 -16.68 -26.27 -29.15
N ALA A 46 -16.70 -24.98 -29.49
CA ALA A 46 -17.20 -23.93 -28.63
C ALA A 46 -18.70 -24.09 -28.29
N ALA A 47 -19.06 -23.69 -27.08
CA ALA A 47 -20.44 -23.65 -26.58
C ALA A 47 -20.91 -22.19 -26.46
N TYR A 48 -22.18 -21.93 -26.79
CA TYR A 48 -22.73 -20.57 -26.78
C TYR A 48 -24.11 -20.57 -26.10
N GLY A 49 -24.29 -19.71 -25.09
CA GLY A 49 -25.60 -19.34 -24.59
C GLY A 49 -26.35 -18.45 -25.58
N GLY A 50 -25.63 -17.50 -26.20
CA GLY A 50 -26.09 -16.71 -27.34
C GLY A 50 -24.92 -16.33 -28.26
N GLN A 51 -25.13 -16.36 -29.58
CA GLN A 51 -24.08 -16.10 -30.58
C GLN A 51 -24.53 -15.06 -31.61
N ALA A 52 -24.11 -13.81 -31.43
CA ALA A 52 -24.35 -12.70 -32.35
C ALA A 52 -23.13 -12.47 -33.26
N VAL A 53 -23.18 -13.02 -34.48
CA VAL A 53 -22.07 -12.95 -35.47
C VAL A 53 -22.19 -11.79 -36.46
N GLU A 54 -23.36 -11.16 -36.55
CA GLU A 54 -23.57 -10.04 -37.46
C GLU A 54 -22.96 -8.75 -36.88
N ALA A 55 -22.41 -7.90 -37.75
CA ALA A 55 -21.80 -6.65 -37.32
C ALA A 55 -22.84 -5.75 -36.65
N GLY A 56 -22.59 -5.36 -35.40
CA GLY A 56 -23.49 -4.56 -34.58
C GLY A 56 -24.57 -5.35 -33.82
N ALA A 57 -24.77 -6.64 -34.10
CA ALA A 57 -25.69 -7.47 -33.32
C ALA A 57 -25.15 -7.73 -31.91
N SER A 58 -26.05 -7.77 -30.94
CA SER A 58 -25.75 -7.94 -29.52
C SER A 58 -26.25 -9.28 -28.98
N ALA A 59 -25.55 -9.83 -27.99
CA ALA A 59 -25.98 -10.98 -27.20
C ALA A 59 -26.45 -10.51 -25.82
N LEU A 60 -27.76 -10.54 -25.57
CA LEU A 60 -28.39 -9.94 -24.40
C LEU A 60 -29.16 -10.96 -23.55
N GLY A 61 -28.83 -11.08 -22.27
CA GLY A 61 -29.64 -11.85 -21.31
C GLY A 61 -29.67 -13.36 -21.56
N ASN A 62 -28.66 -13.92 -22.22
CA ASN A 62 -28.61 -15.35 -22.53
C ASN A 62 -28.02 -16.17 -21.37
N THR A 63 -28.31 -17.46 -21.32
CA THR A 63 -27.82 -18.39 -20.30
C THR A 63 -27.20 -19.62 -20.94
N LEU A 64 -25.99 -19.97 -20.52
CA LEU A 64 -25.32 -21.24 -20.81
C LEU A 64 -25.12 -22.01 -19.50
N THR A 65 -25.60 -23.25 -19.45
CA THR A 65 -25.39 -24.15 -18.31
C THR A 65 -24.59 -25.35 -18.75
N LEU A 66 -23.45 -25.61 -18.10
CA LEU A 66 -22.64 -26.82 -18.26
C LEU A 66 -23.00 -27.78 -17.12
N SER A 67 -23.53 -28.95 -17.47
CA SER A 67 -23.91 -29.99 -16.50
C SER A 67 -22.69 -30.77 -15.98
N GLU A 68 -22.87 -31.58 -14.93
CA GLU A 68 -21.80 -32.40 -14.34
C GLU A 68 -21.09 -33.35 -15.33
N THR A 69 -21.75 -33.68 -16.44
CA THR A 69 -21.19 -34.53 -17.50
C THR A 69 -20.58 -33.75 -18.66
N ALA A 70 -20.65 -32.42 -18.60
CA ALA A 70 -20.21 -31.56 -19.68
C ALA A 70 -18.68 -31.53 -19.77
N GLU A 71 -18.19 -31.80 -20.97
CA GLU A 71 -16.78 -31.62 -21.32
C GLU A 71 -16.70 -30.77 -22.58
N VAL A 72 -16.40 -29.48 -22.44
CA VAL A 72 -16.30 -28.55 -23.57
C VAL A 72 -14.82 -28.48 -23.97
N LEU A 73 -14.46 -29.08 -25.10
CA LEU A 73 -13.08 -29.09 -25.59
C LEU A 73 -12.65 -27.75 -26.24
N GLY A 74 -13.59 -26.83 -26.46
CA GLY A 74 -13.34 -25.48 -26.97
C GLY A 74 -13.67 -24.39 -25.95
N ILE A 75 -14.03 -23.20 -26.44
CA ILE A 75 -14.37 -22.03 -25.59
C ILE A 75 -15.85 -22.04 -25.22
N ALA A 76 -16.19 -21.70 -23.97
CA ALA A 76 -17.56 -21.54 -23.52
C ALA A 76 -17.94 -20.05 -23.42
N TYR A 77 -19.03 -19.64 -24.07
CA TYR A 77 -19.52 -18.26 -24.07
C TYR A 77 -20.94 -18.20 -23.51
N GLY A 78 -21.17 -17.44 -22.43
CA GLY A 78 -22.51 -17.09 -21.97
C GLY A 78 -23.23 -16.24 -23.02
N GLY A 79 -22.51 -15.24 -23.58
CA GLY A 79 -22.92 -14.49 -24.76
C GLY A 79 -21.71 -14.03 -25.59
N PHE A 80 -21.75 -14.33 -26.89
CA PHE A 80 -20.74 -13.88 -27.86
C PHE A 80 -21.34 -12.82 -28.78
N SER A 81 -20.62 -11.72 -28.95
CA SER A 81 -20.89 -10.67 -29.93
C SER A 81 -19.66 -10.39 -30.78
N LEU A 82 -19.83 -10.30 -32.09
CA LEU A 82 -18.74 -9.91 -32.99
C LEU A 82 -18.33 -8.44 -32.77
N SER A 83 -19.31 -7.53 -32.72
CA SER A 83 -19.05 -6.09 -32.57
C SER A 83 -20.16 -5.24 -31.93
N GLY A 84 -21.35 -5.81 -31.69
CA GLY A 84 -22.34 -5.21 -30.81
C GLY A 84 -22.00 -5.46 -29.33
N SER A 85 -23.00 -5.51 -28.46
CA SER A 85 -22.76 -5.71 -27.02
C SER A 85 -22.95 -7.15 -26.56
N ALA A 86 -22.29 -7.55 -25.47
CA ALA A 86 -22.55 -8.81 -24.77
C ALA A 86 -22.98 -8.47 -23.33
N GLN A 87 -24.28 -8.42 -23.05
CA GLN A 87 -24.79 -7.90 -21.78
C GLN A 87 -25.70 -8.88 -21.06
N GLN A 88 -25.63 -8.88 -19.73
CA GLN A 88 -26.52 -9.63 -18.83
C GLN A 88 -26.56 -11.14 -19.08
N ASN A 89 -25.54 -11.70 -19.71
CA ASN A 89 -25.47 -13.12 -19.96
C ASN A 89 -24.99 -13.87 -18.73
N THR A 90 -25.45 -15.09 -18.53
CA THR A 90 -25.08 -15.95 -17.40
C THR A 90 -24.44 -17.24 -17.91
N LEU A 91 -23.33 -17.65 -17.32
CA LEU A 91 -22.70 -18.94 -17.54
C LEU A 91 -22.60 -19.68 -16.21
N GLU A 92 -23.18 -20.88 -16.15
CA GLU A 92 -23.20 -21.74 -14.96
C GLU A 92 -22.40 -23.01 -15.22
N ILE A 93 -21.47 -23.32 -14.31
CA ILE A 93 -20.62 -24.52 -14.36
C ILE A 93 -20.95 -25.38 -13.15
N ALA A 94 -21.52 -26.56 -13.40
CA ALA A 94 -21.86 -27.53 -12.36
C ALA A 94 -20.61 -28.29 -11.86
N PRO A 95 -20.64 -28.83 -10.63
CA PRO A 95 -19.58 -29.69 -10.13
C PRO A 95 -19.27 -30.84 -11.10
N GLY A 96 -18.00 -31.16 -11.31
CA GLY A 96 -17.58 -32.24 -12.21
C GLY A 96 -17.47 -31.87 -13.70
N SER A 97 -18.00 -30.70 -14.11
CA SER A 97 -17.83 -30.21 -15.48
C SER A 97 -16.37 -29.90 -15.81
N VAL A 98 -15.97 -30.08 -17.07
CA VAL A 98 -14.66 -29.66 -17.59
C VAL A 98 -14.86 -28.68 -18.75
N ALA A 99 -14.32 -27.47 -18.62
CA ALA A 99 -14.20 -26.50 -19.70
C ALA A 99 -12.72 -26.37 -20.08
N ALA A 100 -12.36 -26.79 -21.29
CA ALA A 100 -10.98 -27.16 -21.59
C ALA A 100 -10.08 -26.01 -22.07
N VAL A 101 -10.63 -24.83 -22.38
CA VAL A 101 -9.82 -23.69 -22.85
C VAL A 101 -10.23 -22.44 -22.09
N GLU A 102 -11.03 -21.56 -22.68
CA GLU A 102 -11.45 -20.30 -22.05
C GLU A 102 -12.95 -20.30 -21.75
N VAL A 103 -13.33 -19.51 -20.75
CA VAL A 103 -14.72 -19.27 -20.37
C VAL A 103 -14.99 -17.77 -20.36
N TYR A 104 -16.06 -17.35 -21.03
CA TYR A 104 -16.50 -15.96 -21.07
C TYR A 104 -17.97 -15.85 -20.66
N GLY A 105 -18.29 -15.09 -19.62
CA GLY A 105 -19.67 -14.70 -19.30
C GLY A 105 -20.26 -13.87 -20.45
N GLY A 106 -19.52 -12.86 -20.91
CA GLY A 106 -19.80 -12.12 -22.14
C GLY A 106 -18.52 -11.78 -22.91
N HIS A 107 -18.55 -11.87 -24.24
CA HIS A 107 -17.39 -11.62 -25.08
C HIS A 107 -17.74 -10.73 -26.28
N VAL A 108 -17.04 -9.61 -26.43
CA VAL A 108 -17.10 -8.73 -27.60
C VAL A 108 -15.77 -8.81 -28.33
N SER A 109 -15.79 -9.44 -29.51
CA SER A 109 -14.55 -9.79 -30.23
C SER A 109 -13.83 -8.59 -30.83
N ARG A 110 -14.57 -7.61 -31.36
CA ARG A 110 -14.01 -6.44 -32.06
C ARG A 110 -14.90 -5.21 -31.89
N GLY A 111 -14.37 -4.04 -32.23
CA GLY A 111 -15.11 -2.77 -32.10
C GLY A 111 -15.23 -2.32 -30.66
N THR A 112 -16.12 -1.35 -30.42
CA THR A 112 -16.26 -0.64 -29.14
C THR A 112 -17.45 -1.13 -28.31
N GLY A 113 -17.97 -2.32 -28.62
CA GLY A 113 -19.13 -2.89 -27.93
C GLY A 113 -18.85 -3.20 -26.45
N THR A 114 -19.88 -3.07 -25.63
CA THR A 114 -19.76 -3.23 -24.17
C THR A 114 -19.99 -4.69 -23.75
N ALA A 115 -19.15 -5.20 -22.86
CA ALA A 115 -19.36 -6.45 -22.14
C ALA A 115 -19.84 -6.10 -20.71
N ALA A 116 -21.16 -6.12 -20.47
CA ALA A 116 -21.71 -5.56 -19.23
C ALA A 116 -22.68 -6.45 -18.47
N GLY A 117 -22.54 -6.51 -17.14
CA GLY A 117 -23.49 -7.19 -16.25
C GLY A 117 -23.56 -8.70 -16.45
N ASN A 118 -22.53 -9.32 -17.05
CA ASN A 118 -22.49 -10.75 -17.26
C ASN A 118 -22.06 -11.45 -15.96
N ALA A 119 -22.52 -12.70 -15.76
CA ALA A 119 -22.24 -13.48 -14.56
C ALA A 119 -21.69 -14.87 -14.91
N VAL A 120 -20.60 -15.28 -14.26
CA VAL A 120 -20.09 -16.66 -14.29
C VAL A 120 -20.19 -17.24 -12.90
N ARG A 121 -20.84 -18.40 -12.76
CA ARG A 121 -20.99 -19.12 -11.48
C ARG A 121 -20.44 -20.52 -11.60
N MET A 122 -19.47 -20.85 -10.75
CA MET A 122 -18.80 -22.15 -10.74
C MET A 122 -18.82 -22.71 -9.31
N ASN A 123 -19.53 -23.81 -9.12
CA ASN A 123 -19.64 -24.51 -7.84
C ASN A 123 -18.98 -25.88 -7.97
N GLY A 124 -17.65 -25.89 -8.15
CA GLY A 124 -16.90 -27.07 -8.59
C GLY A 124 -16.65 -27.14 -10.10
N GLY A 125 -15.94 -28.19 -10.51
CA GLY A 125 -15.51 -28.40 -11.90
C GLY A 125 -14.09 -27.87 -12.16
N LEU A 126 -13.66 -27.98 -13.42
CA LEU A 126 -12.35 -27.54 -13.89
C LEU A 126 -12.50 -26.64 -15.10
N VAL A 127 -11.91 -25.45 -15.05
CA VAL A 127 -11.62 -24.62 -16.23
C VAL A 127 -10.12 -24.69 -16.46
N LYS A 128 -9.66 -25.16 -17.61
CA LYS A 128 -8.22 -25.39 -17.84
C LYS A 128 -7.44 -24.12 -18.18
N GLY A 129 -8.05 -23.17 -18.89
CA GLY A 129 -7.45 -21.88 -19.19
C GLY A 129 -8.11 -20.77 -18.38
N ASP A 130 -8.22 -19.59 -18.99
CA ASP A 130 -8.70 -18.38 -18.32
C ASP A 130 -10.24 -18.31 -18.22
N LEU A 131 -10.70 -17.67 -17.15
CA LEU A 131 -12.12 -17.39 -16.89
C LEU A 131 -12.37 -15.89 -16.83
N TYR A 132 -13.29 -15.41 -17.67
CA TYR A 132 -13.66 -14.01 -17.80
C TYR A 132 -15.14 -13.81 -17.47
N GLY A 133 -15.47 -12.92 -16.54
CA GLY A 133 -16.84 -12.43 -16.36
C GLY A 133 -17.31 -11.66 -17.61
N GLY A 134 -16.45 -10.80 -18.15
CA GLY A 134 -16.67 -10.11 -19.42
C GLY A 134 -15.37 -9.74 -20.14
N TYR A 135 -15.38 -9.78 -21.47
CA TYR A 135 -14.24 -9.38 -22.30
C TYR A 135 -14.68 -8.45 -23.44
N THR A 136 -13.90 -7.41 -23.71
CA THR A 136 -14.07 -6.56 -24.90
C THR A 136 -12.73 -6.10 -25.48
N ALA A 137 -12.64 -6.04 -26.81
CA ALA A 137 -11.42 -5.59 -27.48
C ALA A 137 -11.13 -4.09 -27.32
N ALA A 138 -12.14 -3.22 -27.43
CA ALA A 138 -11.91 -1.77 -27.31
C ALA A 138 -13.05 -1.04 -26.57
N GLY A 139 -14.09 -1.75 -26.16
CA GLY A 139 -15.22 -1.19 -25.43
C GLY A 139 -14.99 -1.16 -23.92
N THR A 140 -16.09 -1.05 -23.18
CA THR A 140 -16.07 -1.09 -21.71
C THR A 140 -16.48 -2.48 -21.22
N ALA A 141 -15.68 -3.07 -20.32
CA ALA A 141 -16.07 -4.24 -19.54
C ALA A 141 -16.62 -3.74 -18.19
N GLN A 142 -17.93 -3.87 -17.95
CA GLN A 142 -18.57 -3.20 -16.81
C GLN A 142 -19.48 -4.10 -15.97
N GLY A 143 -19.35 -4.07 -14.65
CA GLY A 143 -20.33 -4.69 -13.75
C GLY A 143 -20.43 -6.21 -13.89
N ASN A 144 -19.41 -6.87 -14.45
CA ASN A 144 -19.41 -8.31 -14.62
C ASN A 144 -19.00 -9.01 -13.32
N GLN A 145 -19.52 -10.22 -13.11
CA GLN A 145 -19.36 -10.96 -11.86
C GLN A 145 -18.85 -12.37 -12.12
N VAL A 146 -17.87 -12.80 -11.34
CA VAL A 146 -17.41 -14.19 -11.27
C VAL A 146 -17.55 -14.69 -9.84
N PHE A 147 -18.12 -15.88 -9.67
CA PHE A 147 -18.29 -16.53 -8.37
C PHE A 147 -17.74 -17.95 -8.42
N LEU A 148 -16.71 -18.23 -7.61
CA LEU A 148 -16.09 -19.54 -7.45
C LEU A 148 -16.35 -20.07 -6.04
N SER A 149 -16.89 -21.28 -5.96
CA SER A 149 -17.11 -22.00 -4.69
C SER A 149 -17.03 -23.51 -4.86
N GLY A 150 -17.12 -24.24 -3.75
CA GLY A 150 -16.97 -25.70 -3.76
C GLY A 150 -15.55 -26.09 -4.18
N SER A 151 -15.40 -27.18 -4.92
CA SER A 151 -14.10 -27.63 -5.44
C SER A 151 -13.77 -27.03 -6.81
N ALA A 152 -14.05 -25.74 -7.02
CA ALA A 152 -13.83 -25.07 -8.30
C ALA A 152 -12.34 -24.90 -8.56
N VAL A 153 -11.87 -25.29 -9.74
CA VAL A 153 -10.47 -25.15 -10.15
C VAL A 153 -10.38 -24.38 -11.46
N VAL A 154 -9.51 -23.36 -11.51
CA VAL A 154 -9.19 -22.61 -12.72
C VAL A 154 -7.68 -22.68 -12.97
N GLY A 155 -7.31 -23.14 -14.17
CA GLY A 155 -5.94 -23.46 -14.57
C GLY A 155 -5.54 -24.92 -14.30
N GLU A 156 -4.35 -25.28 -14.77
CA GLU A 156 -3.67 -26.55 -14.47
C GLU A 156 -2.22 -26.25 -14.03
N GLU A 157 -1.60 -27.20 -13.32
CA GLU A 157 -0.21 -27.07 -12.88
C GLU A 157 0.73 -26.97 -14.10
N TYR A 158 1.70 -26.05 -14.06
CA TYR A 158 2.70 -25.78 -15.11
C TYR A 158 2.22 -25.09 -16.40
N GLU A 159 0.97 -24.64 -16.45
CA GLU A 159 0.46 -23.83 -17.56
C GLU A 159 0.55 -22.33 -17.26
N GLU A 160 0.75 -21.49 -18.29
CA GLU A 160 0.77 -20.02 -18.14
C GLU A 160 -0.64 -19.41 -18.04
N GLU A 161 -1.66 -20.18 -18.39
CA GLU A 161 -3.08 -19.81 -18.32
C GLU A 161 -3.68 -20.11 -16.93
N GLY A 162 -4.96 -19.80 -16.73
CA GLY A 162 -5.66 -20.11 -15.47
C GLY A 162 -5.96 -18.88 -14.62
N ASN A 163 -6.04 -17.72 -15.25
CA ASN A 163 -6.41 -16.47 -14.60
C ASN A 163 -7.92 -16.35 -14.46
N VAL A 164 -8.35 -15.59 -13.45
CA VAL A 164 -9.75 -15.25 -13.23
C VAL A 164 -9.93 -13.75 -13.28
N TYR A 165 -10.79 -13.29 -14.18
CA TYR A 165 -11.07 -11.89 -14.38
C TYR A 165 -12.54 -11.57 -14.18
N GLY A 166 -12.85 -10.54 -13.38
CA GLY A 166 -14.21 -10.00 -13.34
C GLY A 166 -14.56 -9.37 -14.69
N GLY A 167 -13.69 -8.51 -15.22
CA GLY A 167 -13.84 -7.97 -16.57
C GLY A 167 -12.52 -7.48 -17.20
N VAL A 168 -12.36 -7.70 -18.50
CA VAL A 168 -11.17 -7.31 -19.27
C VAL A 168 -11.54 -6.43 -20.45
N SER A 169 -10.82 -5.33 -20.62
CA SER A 169 -10.81 -4.56 -21.85
C SER A 169 -9.40 -4.48 -22.42
N TYR A 170 -9.22 -4.68 -23.73
CA TYR A 170 -7.88 -4.55 -24.31
C TYR A 170 -7.48 -3.07 -24.47
N SER A 171 -8.32 -2.21 -25.07
CA SER A 171 -7.99 -0.77 -25.24
C SER A 171 -9.06 0.21 -24.75
N GLY A 172 -10.11 -0.28 -24.10
CA GLY A 172 -11.11 0.55 -23.41
C GLY A 172 -10.98 0.43 -21.89
N ALA A 173 -12.10 0.56 -21.18
CA ALA A 173 -12.14 0.64 -19.71
C ALA A 173 -12.65 -0.65 -19.05
N ALA A 174 -12.25 -0.89 -17.81
CA ALA A 174 -12.75 -1.95 -16.93
C ALA A 174 -13.35 -1.34 -15.66
N LEU A 175 -14.67 -1.40 -15.51
CA LEU A 175 -15.42 -0.66 -14.50
C LEU A 175 -16.29 -1.58 -13.63
N ASP A 176 -16.23 -1.43 -12.31
CA ASP A 176 -17.18 -2.04 -11.35
C ASP A 176 -17.32 -3.57 -11.47
N ASN A 177 -16.29 -4.27 -11.95
CA ASN A 177 -16.33 -5.73 -12.09
C ASN A 177 -15.95 -6.40 -10.76
N GLN A 178 -16.45 -7.61 -10.52
CA GLN A 178 -16.27 -8.32 -9.26
C GLN A 178 -15.88 -9.79 -9.46
N VAL A 179 -14.91 -10.25 -8.68
CA VAL A 179 -14.63 -11.69 -8.49
C VAL A 179 -14.86 -12.06 -7.03
N THR A 180 -15.54 -13.17 -6.78
CA THR A 180 -15.73 -13.73 -5.44
C THR A 180 -15.18 -15.16 -5.38
N LEU A 181 -14.31 -15.42 -4.40
CA LEU A 181 -13.74 -16.73 -4.11
C LEU A 181 -14.18 -17.19 -2.72
N GLU A 182 -14.75 -18.39 -2.66
CA GLU A 182 -15.09 -19.08 -1.42
C GLU A 182 -14.18 -20.27 -1.16
N ALA A 183 -14.25 -20.78 0.07
CA ALA A 183 -13.48 -21.93 0.52
C ALA A 183 -13.62 -23.13 -0.44
N GLY A 184 -12.49 -23.79 -0.72
CA GLY A 184 -12.38 -24.93 -1.63
C GLY A 184 -12.00 -24.55 -3.07
N SER A 185 -12.10 -23.27 -3.43
CA SER A 185 -11.70 -22.79 -4.76
C SER A 185 -10.17 -22.75 -4.90
N TYR A 186 -9.67 -23.07 -6.10
CA TYR A 186 -8.25 -22.99 -6.43
C TYR A 186 -8.05 -22.29 -7.78
N VAL A 187 -7.19 -21.27 -7.80
CA VAL A 187 -6.77 -20.56 -9.01
C VAL A 187 -5.26 -20.71 -9.17
N TYR A 188 -4.83 -21.35 -10.26
CA TYR A 188 -3.41 -21.62 -10.53
C TYR A 188 -2.61 -20.39 -10.94
N ASN A 189 -3.29 -19.31 -11.37
CA ASN A 189 -2.64 -18.05 -11.71
C ASN A 189 -3.32 -16.87 -10.98
N SER A 190 -3.47 -15.73 -11.65
CA SER A 190 -3.85 -14.47 -11.01
C SER A 190 -5.36 -14.28 -10.95
N VAL A 191 -5.81 -13.50 -9.97
CA VAL A 191 -7.20 -13.05 -9.88
C VAL A 191 -7.26 -11.53 -9.99
N SER A 192 -8.02 -11.02 -10.95
CA SER A 192 -8.20 -9.58 -11.17
C SER A 192 -9.68 -9.20 -11.16
N GLY A 193 -10.07 -8.23 -10.33
CA GLY A 193 -11.42 -7.68 -10.31
C GLY A 193 -11.77 -7.07 -11.67
N GLY A 194 -10.88 -6.24 -12.22
CA GLY A 194 -10.97 -5.73 -13.58
C GLY A 194 -9.61 -5.33 -14.15
N GLN A 195 -9.47 -5.43 -15.48
CA GLN A 195 -8.16 -5.30 -16.12
C GLN A 195 -8.18 -4.62 -17.49
N VAL A 196 -7.13 -3.85 -17.76
CA VAL A 196 -6.82 -3.28 -19.07
C VAL A 196 -5.49 -3.82 -19.60
N ASN A 197 -5.53 -4.52 -20.74
CA ASN A 197 -4.38 -5.26 -21.30
C ASN A 197 -3.46 -4.43 -22.20
N GLY A 198 -3.99 -3.45 -22.92
CA GLY A 198 -3.22 -2.67 -23.89
C GLY A 198 -2.28 -1.69 -23.20
N GLU A 199 -0.98 -1.84 -23.41
CA GLU A 199 0.05 -0.92 -22.89
C GLU A 199 -0.10 0.51 -23.42
N GLU A 200 -0.67 0.66 -24.63
CA GLU A 200 -0.99 1.96 -25.22
C GLU A 200 -2.38 2.49 -24.79
N SER A 201 -3.14 1.70 -24.01
CA SER A 201 -4.47 2.09 -23.55
C SER A 201 -4.39 3.22 -22.54
N SER A 202 -5.39 4.09 -22.60
CA SER A 202 -5.67 5.11 -21.58
C SER A 202 -6.98 4.83 -20.84
N GLY A 203 -7.58 3.66 -21.07
CA GLY A 203 -8.84 3.28 -20.45
C GLY A 203 -8.71 3.10 -18.94
N ALA A 204 -9.70 3.61 -18.21
CA ALA A 204 -9.71 3.56 -16.76
C ALA A 204 -9.99 2.16 -16.22
N VAL A 205 -9.40 1.84 -15.06
CA VAL A 205 -9.67 0.65 -14.26
C VAL A 205 -10.22 1.12 -12.92
N THR A 206 -11.56 1.15 -12.79
CA THR A 206 -12.21 1.84 -11.68
C THR A 206 -13.27 1.00 -10.98
N GLY A 207 -13.31 1.03 -9.66
CA GLY A 207 -14.39 0.44 -8.86
C GLY A 207 -14.42 -1.08 -8.84
N ASN A 208 -13.40 -1.75 -9.38
CA ASN A 208 -13.37 -3.21 -9.48
C ASN A 208 -13.00 -3.85 -8.14
N GLN A 209 -13.49 -5.07 -7.90
CA GLN A 209 -13.41 -5.71 -6.59
C GLN A 209 -13.03 -7.19 -6.69
N VAL A 210 -12.24 -7.64 -5.73
CA VAL A 210 -12.06 -9.07 -5.44
C VAL A 210 -12.42 -9.31 -3.98
N LEU A 211 -13.33 -10.25 -3.74
CA LEU A 211 -13.74 -10.72 -2.42
C LEU A 211 -13.29 -12.17 -2.24
N MET A 212 -12.47 -12.45 -1.24
CA MET A 212 -12.00 -13.79 -0.93
C MET A 212 -12.35 -14.14 0.51
N THR A 213 -13.19 -15.16 0.68
CA THR A 213 -13.56 -15.68 2.01
C THR A 213 -12.81 -16.97 2.35
N GLY A 214 -12.20 -17.60 1.35
CA GLY A 214 -11.36 -18.79 1.45
C GLY A 214 -10.82 -19.20 0.07
N GLY A 215 -10.14 -20.35 0.02
CA GLY A 215 -9.52 -20.87 -1.20
C GLY A 215 -8.04 -20.50 -1.34
N THR A 216 -7.47 -20.79 -2.51
CA THR A 216 -6.06 -20.51 -2.84
C THR A 216 -5.93 -19.79 -4.18
N VAL A 217 -5.10 -18.76 -4.22
CA VAL A 217 -4.60 -18.11 -5.45
C VAL A 217 -3.09 -18.30 -5.47
N ALA A 218 -2.56 -19.00 -6.48
CA ALA A 218 -1.15 -19.38 -6.53
C ALA A 218 -0.22 -18.25 -6.99
N THR A 219 -0.74 -17.17 -7.56
CA THR A 219 0.04 -15.97 -7.89
C THR A 219 -0.57 -14.74 -7.23
N ASP A 220 -0.87 -13.70 -8.00
CA ASP A 220 -1.26 -12.40 -7.48
C ASP A 220 -2.78 -12.20 -7.47
N LEU A 221 -3.26 -11.39 -6.52
CA LEU A 221 -4.65 -10.97 -6.44
C LEU A 221 -4.74 -9.45 -6.54
N GLN A 222 -5.44 -8.93 -7.55
CA GLN A 222 -5.60 -7.49 -7.79
C GLN A 222 -7.07 -7.07 -7.78
N GLY A 223 -7.39 -6.00 -7.05
CA GLY A 223 -8.67 -5.30 -7.20
C GLY A 223 -8.82 -4.76 -8.63
N GLY A 224 -7.77 -4.11 -9.15
CA GLY A 224 -7.70 -3.66 -10.54
C GLY A 224 -6.28 -3.63 -11.10
N LEU A 225 -6.14 -3.95 -12.40
CA LEU A 225 -4.85 -4.01 -13.11
C LEU A 225 -4.90 -3.22 -14.43
N SER A 226 -3.98 -2.29 -14.63
CA SER A 226 -3.75 -1.65 -15.94
C SER A 226 -2.32 -1.85 -16.36
N PHE A 227 -2.10 -2.40 -17.56
CA PHE A 227 -0.79 -2.35 -18.22
C PHE A 227 -0.57 -1.04 -18.98
N GLY A 228 -1.65 -0.32 -19.28
CA GLY A 228 -1.60 0.97 -19.95
C GLY A 228 -1.35 2.16 -19.02
N SER A 229 -1.65 3.36 -19.54
CA SER A 229 -1.53 4.65 -18.85
C SER A 229 -2.81 5.14 -18.19
N GLY A 230 -3.88 4.34 -18.28
CA GLY A 230 -5.18 4.64 -17.70
C GLY A 230 -5.12 4.77 -16.18
N ARG A 231 -6.04 5.55 -15.63
CA ARG A 231 -6.14 5.72 -14.18
C ARG A 231 -6.69 4.44 -13.53
N VAL A 232 -6.04 4.00 -12.46
CA VAL A 232 -6.43 2.86 -11.63
C VAL A 232 -6.98 3.38 -10.31
N SER A 233 -8.29 3.40 -10.13
CA SER A 233 -8.91 4.08 -8.99
C SER A 233 -10.03 3.31 -8.29
N GLN A 234 -10.16 3.48 -6.97
CA GLN A 234 -11.29 2.93 -6.20
C GLN A 234 -11.44 1.40 -6.30
N ASN A 235 -10.38 0.69 -6.65
CA ASN A 235 -10.40 -0.77 -6.73
C ASN A 235 -10.12 -1.37 -5.35
N ARG A 236 -10.70 -2.54 -5.07
CA ARG A 236 -10.67 -3.13 -3.73
C ARG A 236 -10.35 -4.62 -3.74
N ALA A 237 -9.40 -5.04 -2.90
CA ALA A 237 -9.14 -6.44 -2.59
C ALA A 237 -9.50 -6.70 -1.12
N VAL A 238 -10.46 -7.59 -0.87
CA VAL A 238 -11.03 -7.86 0.46
C VAL A 238 -10.88 -9.33 0.77
N LEU A 239 -10.04 -9.66 1.74
CA LEU A 239 -9.75 -11.03 2.11
C LEU A 239 -10.14 -11.25 3.58
N SER A 240 -11.10 -12.14 3.82
CA SER A 240 -11.47 -12.58 5.16
C SER A 240 -10.92 -13.96 5.52
N GLY A 241 -10.42 -14.71 4.54
CA GLY A 241 -9.74 -15.99 4.72
C GLY A 241 -9.12 -16.51 3.42
N GLY A 242 -8.30 -17.55 3.52
CA GLY A 242 -7.63 -18.20 2.38
C GLY A 242 -6.17 -17.78 2.21
N THR A 243 -5.56 -18.28 1.13
CA THR A 243 -4.13 -18.09 0.83
C THR A 243 -3.94 -17.44 -0.53
N VAL A 244 -3.11 -16.40 -0.59
CA VAL A 244 -2.54 -15.85 -1.83
C VAL A 244 -1.05 -16.08 -1.76
N GLU A 245 -0.48 -16.90 -2.65
CA GLU A 245 0.95 -17.21 -2.62
C GLU A 245 1.81 -16.05 -3.15
N GLY A 246 1.26 -15.22 -4.03
CA GLY A 246 1.88 -13.98 -4.50
C GLY A 246 1.51 -12.76 -3.66
N GLY A 247 1.40 -11.61 -4.34
CA GLY A 247 1.07 -10.31 -3.75
C GLY A 247 -0.42 -9.97 -3.85
N VAL A 248 -0.86 -9.10 -2.95
CA VAL A 248 -2.23 -8.56 -2.95
C VAL A 248 -2.20 -7.07 -3.24
N TYR A 249 -2.98 -6.65 -4.24
CA TYR A 249 -2.97 -5.28 -4.75
C TYR A 249 -4.39 -4.70 -4.72
N GLY A 250 -4.55 -3.50 -4.16
CA GLY A 250 -5.76 -2.71 -4.35
C GLY A 250 -5.85 -2.30 -5.82
N GLY A 251 -4.77 -1.69 -6.33
CA GLY A 251 -4.60 -1.37 -7.74
C GLY A 251 -3.15 -1.46 -8.23
N TYR A 252 -2.95 -1.99 -9.42
CA TYR A 252 -1.66 -1.95 -10.12
C TYR A 252 -1.78 -1.10 -11.38
N ALA A 253 -0.90 -0.11 -11.50
CA ALA A 253 -0.77 0.73 -12.68
C ALA A 253 0.63 0.53 -13.30
N GLY A 254 0.68 -0.05 -14.49
CA GLY A 254 1.89 -0.23 -15.28
C GLY A 254 2.51 1.13 -15.63
N ALA A 255 1.67 2.07 -16.09
CA ALA A 255 1.96 3.48 -16.20
C ALA A 255 0.77 4.32 -15.70
N GLY A 256 0.99 5.59 -15.38
CA GLY A 256 -0.10 6.50 -15.00
C GLY A 256 -0.41 6.51 -13.51
N GLN A 257 -1.69 6.73 -13.16
CA GLN A 257 -2.08 7.20 -11.83
C GLN A 257 -2.82 6.10 -11.05
N ALA A 258 -2.54 5.99 -9.75
CA ALA A 258 -3.25 5.08 -8.86
C ALA A 258 -3.84 5.82 -7.65
N GLU A 259 -5.16 5.78 -7.47
CA GLU A 259 -5.81 6.52 -6.39
C GLU A 259 -6.93 5.80 -5.67
N GLU A 260 -7.06 6.01 -4.36
CA GLU A 260 -8.19 5.52 -3.57
C GLU A 260 -8.40 3.99 -3.63
N ASN A 261 -7.35 3.23 -3.98
CA ASN A 261 -7.41 1.77 -4.00
C ASN A 261 -7.21 1.22 -2.58
N VAL A 262 -7.87 0.10 -2.28
CA VAL A 262 -7.95 -0.42 -0.91
C VAL A 262 -7.64 -1.92 -0.87
N VAL A 263 -6.80 -2.34 0.08
CA VAL A 263 -6.62 -3.73 0.49
C VAL A 263 -7.08 -3.90 1.93
N GLU A 264 -7.89 -4.92 2.18
CA GLU A 264 -8.38 -5.29 3.52
C GLU A 264 -8.11 -6.75 3.83
N LEU A 265 -7.34 -7.02 4.88
CA LEU A 265 -7.02 -8.38 5.34
C LEU A 265 -7.53 -8.63 6.76
N GLN A 266 -8.16 -9.78 6.97
CA GLN A 266 -8.64 -10.23 8.27
C GLN A 266 -7.89 -11.47 8.78
N GLN A 267 -8.32 -12.03 9.92
CA GLN A 267 -7.49 -12.91 10.76
C GLN A 267 -7.02 -14.23 10.13
N ALA A 268 -7.71 -14.74 9.11
CA ALA A 268 -7.43 -16.06 8.53
C ALA A 268 -6.74 -16.00 7.15
N VAL A 269 -6.12 -14.86 6.82
CA VAL A 269 -5.48 -14.64 5.50
C VAL A 269 -3.98 -14.87 5.59
N ALA A 270 -3.42 -15.57 4.59
CA ALA A 270 -1.99 -15.68 4.36
C ALA A 270 -1.62 -15.09 2.99
N VAL A 271 -0.61 -14.21 2.97
CA VAL A 271 -0.05 -13.60 1.75
C VAL A 271 1.44 -13.94 1.67
N GLY A 272 1.84 -14.62 0.60
CA GLY A 272 3.21 -15.11 0.41
C GLY A 272 4.23 -14.06 -0.06
N ASN A 273 3.76 -12.91 -0.55
CA ASN A 273 4.59 -11.76 -0.90
C ASN A 273 4.13 -10.50 -0.14
N GLY A 274 4.10 -9.33 -0.80
CA GLY A 274 3.71 -8.06 -0.22
C GLY A 274 2.23 -7.72 -0.42
N VAL A 275 1.79 -6.70 0.32
CA VAL A 275 0.46 -6.10 0.20
C VAL A 275 0.58 -4.65 -0.20
N TYR A 276 -0.23 -4.22 -1.16
CA TYR A 276 -0.07 -2.93 -1.83
C TYR A 276 -1.43 -2.26 -1.96
N GLY A 277 -1.64 -1.11 -1.30
CA GLY A 277 -2.79 -0.27 -1.61
C GLY A 277 -2.76 0.12 -3.08
N ALA A 278 -1.60 0.57 -3.55
CA ALA A 278 -1.29 0.67 -4.98
C ALA A 278 0.18 0.39 -5.32
N TRP A 279 0.43 -0.06 -6.56
CA TRP A 279 1.75 -0.05 -7.18
C TRP A 279 1.71 0.69 -8.52
N VAL A 280 2.53 1.73 -8.65
CA VAL A 280 2.80 2.43 -9.91
C VAL A 280 4.21 2.04 -10.40
N ASN A 281 4.26 1.25 -11.47
CA ASN A 281 5.49 0.57 -11.90
C ASN A 281 6.43 1.45 -12.75
N ALA A 282 5.90 2.41 -13.50
CA ALA A 282 6.74 3.26 -14.35
C ALA A 282 6.14 4.65 -14.58
N GLY A 283 7.00 5.56 -15.05
CA GLY A 283 6.63 6.91 -15.50
C GLY A 283 6.62 7.97 -14.41
N ASP A 284 5.96 9.09 -14.71
CA ASP A 284 5.74 10.25 -13.82
C ASP A 284 4.38 10.16 -13.08
N GLY A 285 3.80 8.97 -13.10
CA GLY A 285 2.57 8.61 -12.41
C GLY A 285 2.63 8.85 -10.90
N TRP A 286 1.51 9.25 -10.29
CA TRP A 286 1.40 9.48 -8.85
C TRP A 286 0.51 8.43 -8.19
N ALA A 287 0.72 8.23 -6.89
CA ALA A 287 -0.07 7.31 -6.07
C ALA A 287 -0.68 8.06 -4.86
N ARG A 288 -2.01 8.24 -4.82
CA ARG A 288 -2.66 9.01 -3.74
C ARG A 288 -3.76 8.28 -3.02
N ASN A 289 -3.86 8.51 -1.71
CA ASN A 289 -4.98 8.10 -0.88
C ASN A 289 -5.28 6.58 -0.93
N ASN A 290 -4.29 5.77 -1.30
CA ASN A 290 -4.43 4.32 -1.31
C ASN A 290 -4.25 3.77 0.10
N GLN A 291 -4.92 2.66 0.40
CA GLN A 291 -5.04 2.16 1.76
C GLN A 291 -4.75 0.66 1.85
N VAL A 292 -4.04 0.27 2.91
CA VAL A 292 -3.96 -1.11 3.39
C VAL A 292 -4.48 -1.15 4.81
N GLN A 293 -5.46 -2.01 5.09
CA GLN A 293 -6.00 -2.23 6.41
C GLN A 293 -5.86 -3.71 6.78
N MET A 294 -5.19 -3.99 7.89
CA MET A 294 -5.00 -5.34 8.39
C MET A 294 -5.52 -5.44 9.82
N THR A 295 -6.55 -6.26 10.05
CA THR A 295 -7.02 -6.60 11.39
C THR A 295 -6.47 -7.94 11.88
N GLY A 296 -5.73 -8.65 11.03
CA GLY A 296 -5.13 -9.96 11.31
C GLY A 296 -4.46 -10.54 10.06
N GLY A 297 -4.12 -11.84 10.12
CA GLY A 297 -3.45 -12.55 9.03
C GLY A 297 -1.92 -12.40 9.06
N THR A 298 -1.27 -13.03 8.08
CA THR A 298 0.19 -13.02 7.92
C THR A 298 0.57 -12.57 6.53
N VAL A 299 1.50 -11.62 6.44
CA VAL A 299 2.15 -11.16 5.21
C VAL A 299 3.64 -11.50 5.32
N GLU A 300 4.11 -12.37 4.43
CA GLU A 300 5.51 -12.78 4.38
C GLU A 300 6.43 -11.63 3.92
N GLY A 301 5.96 -10.78 3.01
CA GLY A 301 6.66 -9.61 2.51
C GLY A 301 6.41 -8.34 3.32
N SER A 302 6.37 -7.22 2.59
CA SER A 302 6.18 -5.87 3.13
C SER A 302 4.75 -5.37 2.89
N ALA A 303 4.33 -4.38 3.67
CA ALA A 303 3.07 -3.65 3.45
C ALA A 303 3.32 -2.24 2.92
N TYR A 304 2.61 -1.86 1.87
CA TYR A 304 2.75 -0.55 1.21
C TYR A 304 1.38 0.10 1.04
N GLY A 305 1.18 1.30 1.57
CA GLY A 305 0.02 2.11 1.19
C GLY A 305 0.12 2.46 -0.29
N ALA A 306 1.32 2.85 -0.73
CA ALA A 306 1.69 2.90 -2.14
C ALA A 306 3.16 2.54 -2.36
N LEU A 307 3.43 1.87 -3.48
CA LEU A 307 4.77 1.68 -4.03
C LEU A 307 4.89 2.44 -5.35
N LEU A 308 5.86 3.35 -5.44
CA LEU A 308 6.13 4.15 -6.62
C LEU A 308 7.57 3.91 -7.12
N ALA A 309 7.70 3.39 -8.33
CA ALA A 309 9.00 3.21 -8.98
C ALA A 309 9.50 4.45 -9.74
N GLY A 310 8.56 5.32 -10.13
CA GLY A 310 8.81 6.53 -10.89
C GLY A 310 9.15 7.78 -10.07
N THR A 311 9.05 8.93 -10.73
CA THR A 311 9.38 10.26 -10.19
C THR A 311 8.15 11.04 -9.70
N GLY A 312 6.94 10.49 -9.84
CA GLY A 312 5.71 11.13 -9.37
C GLY A 312 5.65 11.27 -7.85
N THR A 313 4.51 11.65 -7.29
CA THR A 313 4.37 11.83 -5.84
C THR A 313 3.54 10.71 -5.24
N ALA A 314 4.00 10.13 -4.13
CA ALA A 314 3.17 9.26 -3.29
C ALA A 314 2.62 10.07 -2.10
N GLN A 315 1.31 10.33 -2.09
CA GLN A 315 0.72 11.29 -1.15
C GLN A 315 -0.56 10.79 -0.46
N GLY A 316 -0.65 11.01 0.85
CA GLY A 316 -1.86 10.71 1.63
C GLY A 316 -2.21 9.23 1.72
N ASN A 317 -1.27 8.33 1.42
CA ASN A 317 -1.50 6.90 1.49
C ASN A 317 -1.45 6.42 2.95
N LEU A 318 -2.24 5.39 3.26
CA LEU A 318 -2.46 4.90 4.61
C LEU A 318 -2.15 3.40 4.71
N VAL A 319 -1.40 3.02 5.72
CA VAL A 319 -1.33 1.63 6.18
C VAL A 319 -1.76 1.59 7.63
N ASN A 320 -2.78 0.79 7.93
CA ASN A 320 -3.25 0.56 9.29
C ASN A 320 -3.14 -0.93 9.62
N LEU A 321 -2.18 -1.27 10.49
CA LEU A 321 -1.98 -2.59 11.04
C LEU A 321 -2.60 -2.61 12.44
N GLY A 322 -3.86 -3.02 12.55
CA GLY A 322 -4.55 -3.20 13.83
C GLY A 322 -4.34 -4.57 14.47
N GLY A 323 -3.79 -5.52 13.70
CA GLY A 323 -3.45 -6.88 14.13
C GLY A 323 -2.62 -7.59 13.05
N GLY A 324 -2.33 -8.86 13.26
CA GLY A 324 -1.59 -9.69 12.29
C GLY A 324 -0.08 -9.45 12.31
N ILE A 325 0.60 -10.12 11.38
CA ILE A 325 2.07 -10.12 11.28
C ILE A 325 2.47 -9.68 9.87
N VAL A 326 3.35 -8.67 9.79
CA VAL A 326 4.09 -8.32 8.57
C VAL A 326 5.56 -8.61 8.85
N LYS A 327 6.16 -9.56 8.13
CA LYS A 327 7.51 -10.06 8.47
C LYS A 327 8.64 -9.16 7.99
N SER A 328 8.42 -8.41 6.91
CA SER A 328 9.36 -7.40 6.42
C SER A 328 8.97 -6.01 6.92
N SER A 329 9.18 -4.97 6.13
CA SER A 329 8.88 -3.58 6.48
C SER A 329 7.44 -3.17 6.15
N ALA A 330 7.00 -2.07 6.75
CA ALA A 330 5.75 -1.41 6.38
C ALA A 330 5.98 0.07 6.06
N TYR A 331 5.24 0.57 5.08
CA TYR A 331 5.41 1.91 4.54
C TYR A 331 4.03 2.52 4.29
N GLY A 332 3.75 3.70 4.88
CA GLY A 332 2.61 4.50 4.44
C GLY A 332 2.73 4.80 2.94
N ALA A 333 3.93 5.15 2.49
CA ALA A 333 4.33 5.04 1.08
C ALA A 333 5.84 4.78 0.92
N TYR A 334 6.19 4.09 -0.16
CA TYR A 334 7.57 3.88 -0.60
C TYR A 334 7.74 4.45 -2.01
N SER A 335 8.81 5.20 -2.21
CA SER A 335 9.16 5.79 -3.50
C SER A 335 10.63 5.58 -3.84
N LEU A 336 10.95 5.19 -5.08
CA LEU A 336 12.33 5.13 -5.55
C LEU A 336 12.89 6.52 -5.83
N GLN A 337 12.13 7.39 -6.50
CA GLN A 337 12.64 8.70 -6.95
C GLN A 337 11.73 9.87 -6.60
N GLY A 338 10.43 9.60 -6.52
CA GLY A 338 9.41 10.58 -6.17
C GLY A 338 9.40 11.03 -4.70
N ALA A 339 8.73 12.15 -4.44
CA ALA A 339 8.46 12.63 -3.09
C ALA A 339 7.38 11.79 -2.38
N VAL A 340 7.51 11.68 -1.06
CA VAL A 340 6.52 11.05 -0.16
C VAL A 340 5.94 12.12 0.78
N VAL A 341 4.63 12.39 0.63
CA VAL A 341 3.98 13.53 1.29
C VAL A 341 2.74 13.13 2.08
N GLY A 342 2.70 13.39 3.38
CA GLY A 342 1.50 13.22 4.20
C GLY A 342 1.02 11.77 4.33
N ASN A 343 1.90 10.79 4.14
CA ASN A 343 1.54 9.37 4.25
C ASN A 343 1.58 8.92 5.71
N THR A 344 0.74 7.95 6.07
CA THR A 344 0.60 7.48 7.45
C THR A 344 0.76 5.96 7.53
N LEU A 345 1.60 5.52 8.46
CA LEU A 345 1.65 4.13 8.93
C LEU A 345 1.21 4.10 10.39
N THR A 346 0.20 3.28 10.69
CA THR A 346 -0.28 3.04 12.06
C THR A 346 -0.11 1.58 12.40
N LEU A 347 0.54 1.31 13.54
CA LEU A 347 0.61 0.01 14.19
C LEU A 347 -0.17 0.11 15.51
N GLY A 348 -1.25 -0.66 15.62
CA GLY A 348 -2.12 -0.71 16.79
C GLY A 348 -2.55 -2.12 17.16
N GLY A 349 -3.44 -2.22 18.14
CA GLY A 349 -3.92 -3.49 18.68
C GLY A 349 -2.79 -4.45 19.05
N THR A 350 -2.70 -5.57 18.33
CA THR A 350 -1.68 -6.62 18.52
C THR A 350 -0.82 -6.82 17.26
N ALA A 351 -0.71 -5.81 16.40
CA ALA A 351 0.08 -5.92 15.18
C ALA A 351 1.56 -6.16 15.50
N VAL A 352 2.22 -6.98 14.69
CA VAL A 352 3.65 -7.23 14.78
C VAL A 352 4.29 -6.88 13.44
N LEU A 353 5.26 -5.97 13.47
CA LEU A 353 6.08 -5.60 12.32
C LEU A 353 7.52 -6.05 12.54
N GLY A 354 8.02 -6.87 11.61
CA GLY A 354 9.28 -7.55 11.73
C GLY A 354 9.22 -8.77 12.65
N ASN A 355 10.38 -9.39 12.88
CA ASN A 355 10.50 -10.54 13.76
C ASN A 355 11.69 -10.40 14.70
N ALA A 356 11.51 -10.82 15.96
CA ALA A 356 12.62 -11.03 16.88
C ALA A 356 13.46 -12.22 16.41
N ALA A 357 14.79 -12.14 16.54
CA ALA A 357 15.62 -13.33 16.42
C ALA A 357 15.11 -14.41 17.42
N GLY A 358 14.49 -15.48 16.90
CA GLY A 358 14.07 -16.64 17.69
C GLY A 358 12.56 -16.96 17.78
N LEU A 359 11.66 -16.22 17.11
CA LEU A 359 10.29 -16.69 16.89
C LEU A 359 10.20 -17.33 15.49
N GLU A 360 10.49 -18.62 15.38
CA GLU A 360 10.38 -19.37 14.11
C GLU A 360 9.03 -20.10 14.01
N PRO A 361 8.40 -20.09 12.82
CA PRO A 361 8.41 -21.33 12.04
C PRO A 361 8.84 -21.21 10.56
N PHE A 362 9.25 -20.05 10.04
CA PHE A 362 9.33 -19.84 8.58
C PHE A 362 10.66 -19.31 8.02
N GLY A 363 11.74 -19.28 8.81
CA GLY A 363 13.11 -19.32 8.29
C GLY A 363 13.66 -18.04 7.65
N VAL A 364 12.98 -16.89 7.76
CA VAL A 364 13.55 -15.58 7.45
C VAL A 364 13.27 -14.62 8.60
N VAL A 365 14.30 -14.34 9.40
CA VAL A 365 14.29 -13.31 10.44
C VAL A 365 14.84 -12.03 9.82
N ASN A 366 14.05 -10.97 9.80
CA ASN A 366 14.58 -9.62 9.57
C ASN A 366 14.40 -8.78 10.84
N PRO A 367 15.39 -8.78 11.76
CA PRO A 367 15.34 -7.95 12.96
C PRO A 367 15.54 -6.45 12.67
N ASP A 368 15.78 -6.08 11.41
CA ASP A 368 15.91 -4.70 10.92
C ASP A 368 14.67 -4.22 10.16
N ALA A 369 13.62 -5.04 10.06
CA ALA A 369 12.33 -4.69 9.48
C ALA A 369 11.75 -3.41 10.10
N GLY A 370 11.56 -2.38 9.27
CA GLY A 370 11.26 -1.04 9.74
C GLY A 370 9.83 -0.58 9.42
N GLY A 371 9.34 0.37 10.22
CA GLY A 371 8.08 1.08 10.00
C GLY A 371 8.34 2.52 9.57
N TYR A 372 7.78 2.92 8.43
CA TYR A 372 7.96 4.27 7.90
C TYR A 372 6.63 4.90 7.51
N GLY A 373 6.37 6.14 7.94
CA GLY A 373 5.25 6.91 7.41
C GLY A 373 5.43 7.17 5.91
N GLY A 374 6.59 7.69 5.53
CA GLY A 374 7.04 7.82 4.14
C GLY A 374 8.50 7.46 3.99
N TYR A 375 8.83 6.72 2.92
CA TYR A 375 10.19 6.31 2.60
C TYR A 375 10.50 6.67 1.14
N THR A 376 11.61 7.37 0.90
CA THR A 376 12.09 7.63 -0.46
C THR A 376 13.60 7.50 -0.57
N LEU A 377 14.11 7.05 -1.72
CA LEU A 377 15.56 6.93 -1.93
C LEU A 377 16.19 8.23 -2.43
N SER A 378 15.51 8.97 -3.32
CA SER A 378 16.04 10.24 -3.85
C SER A 378 15.09 11.44 -3.79
N GLY A 379 13.81 11.26 -3.43
CA GLY A 379 12.85 12.35 -3.31
C GLY A 379 12.83 13.04 -1.94
N ALA A 380 11.91 14.00 -1.76
CA ALA A 380 11.64 14.64 -0.48
C ALA A 380 10.68 13.81 0.40
N ALA A 381 10.78 13.94 1.72
CA ALA A 381 9.85 13.35 2.67
C ALA A 381 9.21 14.43 3.56
N GLU A 382 7.92 14.70 3.36
CA GLU A 382 7.21 15.80 4.01
C GLU A 382 5.95 15.35 4.74
N GLY A 383 5.78 15.74 6.01
CA GLY A 383 4.51 15.60 6.73
C GLY A 383 4.05 14.16 6.98
N ASN A 384 4.93 13.17 6.84
CA ASN A 384 4.58 11.77 7.00
C ASN A 384 4.55 11.37 8.48
N VAL A 385 3.71 10.39 8.81
CA VAL A 385 3.44 10.00 10.21
C VAL A 385 3.63 8.51 10.42
N LEU A 386 4.40 8.14 11.43
CA LEU A 386 4.41 6.80 12.03
C LEU A 386 3.69 6.87 13.38
N GLN A 387 2.66 6.04 13.57
CA GLN A 387 1.93 5.93 14.82
C GLN A 387 2.10 4.52 15.40
N LEU A 388 2.53 4.44 16.66
CA LEU A 388 2.67 3.22 17.43
C LEU A 388 1.76 3.31 18.65
N GLN A 389 0.72 2.48 18.68
CA GLN A 389 -0.32 2.52 19.70
C GLN A 389 -0.63 1.12 20.25
N ASP A 390 -1.42 1.08 21.32
CA ASP A 390 -1.83 -0.15 22.01
C ASP A 390 -0.66 -1.09 22.35
N ASN A 391 -0.72 -2.37 21.98
CA ASN A 391 0.31 -3.39 22.26
C ASN A 391 1.09 -3.79 21.00
N ALA A 392 1.09 -2.95 19.96
CA ALA A 392 1.77 -3.29 18.72
C ALA A 392 3.28 -3.41 18.91
N LEU A 393 3.96 -4.26 18.14
CA LEU A 393 5.39 -4.49 18.25
C LEU A 393 6.10 -4.06 16.97
N LEU A 394 7.15 -3.24 17.12
CA LEU A 394 8.04 -2.84 16.04
C LEU A 394 9.44 -3.37 16.34
N TRP A 395 9.92 -4.36 15.58
CA TRP A 395 11.19 -5.02 15.88
C TRP A 395 12.43 -4.31 15.30
N GLY A 396 12.29 -3.51 14.24
CA GLY A 396 13.39 -2.76 13.64
C GLY A 396 13.29 -1.24 13.84
N HIS A 397 13.70 -0.50 12.80
CA HIS A 397 13.73 0.97 12.83
C HIS A 397 12.35 1.59 12.66
N GLY A 398 12.17 2.83 13.12
CA GLY A 398 10.96 3.60 12.89
C GLY A 398 11.27 5.02 12.45
N ALA A 399 10.60 5.53 11.43
CA ALA A 399 10.62 6.96 11.13
C ALA A 399 9.29 7.50 10.62
N GLY A 400 9.01 8.78 10.92
CA GLY A 400 7.92 9.50 10.26
C GLY A 400 8.22 9.62 8.76
N GLY A 401 9.39 10.18 8.42
CA GLY A 401 9.90 10.28 7.06
C GLY A 401 11.36 9.83 6.96
N PHE A 402 11.68 9.08 5.90
CA PHE A 402 13.02 8.61 5.58
C PHE A 402 13.44 9.01 4.16
N VAL A 403 14.69 9.43 4.01
CA VAL A 403 15.34 9.77 2.75
C VAL A 403 16.69 9.05 2.61
N GLY A 404 16.92 8.43 1.45
CA GLY A 404 18.14 7.70 1.11
C GLY A 404 19.39 8.57 0.86
N GLU A 405 20.54 7.90 0.72
CA GLU A 405 21.86 8.54 0.62
C GLU A 405 22.06 9.39 -0.64
N ASP A 406 21.42 9.01 -1.74
CA ASP A 406 21.52 9.69 -3.03
C ASP A 406 20.69 10.97 -3.08
N SER A 407 19.88 11.25 -2.06
CA SER A 407 19.03 12.44 -2.04
C SER A 407 19.73 13.67 -1.48
N SER A 408 19.44 14.81 -2.10
CA SER A 408 19.70 16.15 -1.56
C SER A 408 18.43 16.83 -1.03
N GLU A 409 17.29 16.14 -1.10
CA GLU A 409 15.98 16.70 -0.80
C GLU A 409 15.68 16.72 0.70
N ALA A 410 14.80 17.63 1.10
CA ALA A 410 14.52 17.86 2.51
C ALA A 410 13.63 16.79 3.16
N VAL A 411 13.83 16.59 4.45
CA VAL A 411 12.98 15.79 5.34
C VAL A 411 12.30 16.72 6.32
N THR A 412 11.03 17.05 6.09
CA THR A 412 10.33 18.14 6.79
C THR A 412 9.03 17.71 7.45
N ASP A 413 8.79 18.22 8.66
CA ASP A 413 7.50 18.12 9.37
C ASP A 413 6.97 16.69 9.55
N ASN A 414 7.86 15.69 9.53
CA ASN A 414 7.47 14.31 9.75
C ASN A 414 7.36 14.01 11.25
N LYS A 415 6.49 13.06 11.61
CA LYS A 415 6.15 12.79 13.00
C LYS A 415 6.19 11.30 13.32
N VAL A 416 6.74 10.98 14.49
CA VAL A 416 6.50 9.72 15.17
C VAL A 416 5.66 9.98 16.41
N LEU A 417 4.58 9.21 16.58
CA LEU A 417 3.74 9.23 17.76
C LEU A 417 3.73 7.84 18.42
N VAL A 418 4.09 7.78 19.70
CA VAL A 418 4.07 6.56 20.50
C VAL A 418 3.11 6.76 21.67
N THR A 419 1.96 6.07 21.65
CA THR A 419 0.91 6.18 22.68
C THR A 419 0.66 4.85 23.41
N GLY A 420 1.12 3.74 22.85
CA GLY A 420 0.91 2.39 23.37
C GLY A 420 2.02 1.86 24.29
N SER A 421 1.84 0.63 24.78
CA SER A 421 2.87 -0.19 25.43
C SER A 421 3.92 -0.76 24.45
N ALA A 422 3.77 -0.44 23.16
CA ALA A 422 4.57 -0.92 22.04
C ALA A 422 6.09 -0.90 22.31
N VAL A 423 6.72 -2.07 22.17
CA VAL A 423 8.18 -2.22 22.20
C VAL A 423 8.73 -1.86 20.84
N VAL A 424 9.53 -0.79 20.79
CA VAL A 424 10.42 -0.53 19.65
C VAL A 424 11.75 -1.22 19.95
N GLY A 425 12.00 -2.35 19.30
CA GLY A 425 13.25 -3.11 19.25
C GLY A 425 13.84 -3.56 20.59
N ALA A 426 13.63 -4.82 21.01
CA ALA A 426 14.20 -5.35 22.27
C ALA A 426 15.73 -5.61 22.25
N ALA A 427 16.45 -5.17 21.21
CA ALA A 427 17.91 -5.33 21.11
C ALA A 427 18.55 -3.99 20.75
N GLY A 428 19.50 -3.54 21.57
CA GLY A 428 20.14 -2.22 21.43
C GLY A 428 20.67 -1.93 20.03
N GLY A 429 20.58 -0.66 19.61
CA GLY A 429 21.06 -0.17 18.30
C GLY A 429 19.97 0.20 17.29
N LYS A 430 18.68 0.20 17.67
CA LYS A 430 17.59 0.68 16.81
C LYS A 430 17.37 2.18 16.92
N THR A 431 16.70 2.74 15.92
CA THR A 431 16.46 4.18 15.75
C THR A 431 14.96 4.44 15.63
N LEU A 432 14.50 5.47 16.34
CA LEU A 432 13.18 6.05 16.17
C LEU A 432 13.35 7.56 15.86
N ALA A 433 12.98 7.99 14.66
CA ALA A 433 13.24 9.35 14.21
C ALA A 433 12.00 10.05 13.68
N GLY A 434 11.77 11.32 14.04
CA GLY A 434 10.74 12.13 13.41
C GLY A 434 11.00 12.21 11.91
N GLY A 435 12.22 12.63 11.56
CA GLY A 435 12.77 12.59 10.20
C GLY A 435 14.19 12.03 10.18
N TRP A 436 14.50 11.26 9.14
CA TRP A 436 15.82 10.64 8.93
C TRP A 436 16.28 10.84 7.48
N SER A 437 17.43 11.49 7.31
CA SER A 437 18.14 11.59 6.03
C SER A 437 19.50 10.89 6.10
N CYS A 438 19.74 9.95 5.19
CA CYS A 438 21.07 9.42 4.90
C CYS A 438 21.84 10.27 3.88
N GLY A 439 21.17 11.23 3.23
CA GLY A 439 21.72 12.09 2.19
C GLY A 439 22.24 13.44 2.70
N SER A 440 22.23 14.42 1.79
CA SER A 440 22.71 15.78 2.03
C SER A 440 21.61 16.79 2.34
N GLY A 441 20.34 16.40 2.19
CA GLY A 441 19.19 17.25 2.47
C GLY A 441 19.01 17.58 3.95
N LYS A 442 18.38 18.72 4.22
CA LYS A 442 18.10 19.20 5.58
C LYS A 442 16.99 18.38 6.24
N VAL A 443 17.09 18.21 7.56
CA VAL A 443 16.10 17.51 8.39
C VAL A 443 15.49 18.54 9.35
N THR A 444 14.33 19.08 8.99
CA THR A 444 13.76 20.28 9.63
C THR A 444 12.35 20.06 10.20
N GLY A 445 12.08 20.56 11.41
CA GLY A 445 10.72 20.62 11.95
C GLY A 445 10.10 19.27 12.31
N ASN A 446 10.88 18.19 12.30
CA ASN A 446 10.39 16.85 12.56
C ASN A 446 10.20 16.60 14.06
N GLN A 447 9.31 15.67 14.39
CA GLN A 447 8.87 15.47 15.77
C GLN A 447 8.82 14.00 16.19
N VAL A 448 9.24 13.72 17.41
CA VAL A 448 8.94 12.45 18.11
C VAL A 448 8.17 12.76 19.38
N VAL A 449 7.01 12.16 19.54
CA VAL A 449 6.13 12.34 20.69
C VAL A 449 5.86 10.99 21.34
N VAL A 450 6.23 10.86 22.61
CA VAL A 450 6.05 9.66 23.42
C VAL A 450 5.11 9.98 24.58
N VAL A 451 3.89 9.44 24.54
CA VAL A 451 2.81 9.66 25.53
C VAL A 451 2.50 8.37 26.31
N VAL A 452 3.47 7.45 26.35
CA VAL A 452 3.29 6.10 26.88
C VAL A 452 2.87 6.10 28.36
N VAL A 453 1.77 5.42 28.65
CA VAL A 453 1.31 5.15 30.02
C VAL A 453 2.05 3.92 30.55
N GLN A 454 2.23 3.82 31.88
CA GLN A 454 3.03 2.80 32.59
C GLN A 454 3.11 1.43 31.87
N GLY A 455 4.34 0.95 31.60
CA GLY A 455 4.62 -0.38 31.05
C GLY A 455 5.23 -0.40 29.63
N GLY A 456 5.00 0.62 28.81
CA GLY A 456 5.62 0.67 27.48
C GLY A 456 7.12 0.99 27.52
N THR A 457 7.88 0.29 26.68
CA THR A 457 9.35 0.42 26.62
C THR A 457 9.80 0.81 25.21
N VAL A 458 10.48 1.94 25.09
CA VAL A 458 11.16 2.34 23.85
C VAL A 458 12.64 1.98 23.99
N ALA A 459 13.05 0.88 23.36
CA ALA A 459 14.42 0.37 23.37
C ALA A 459 15.18 0.76 22.09
N ALA A 460 14.97 2.01 21.67
CA ALA A 460 15.64 2.64 20.54
C ALA A 460 16.19 4.01 20.95
N ALA A 461 17.23 4.47 20.25
CA ALA A 461 17.63 5.87 20.31
C ALA A 461 16.58 6.72 19.60
N ILE A 462 16.20 7.84 20.22
CA ILE A 462 15.16 8.75 19.74
C ILE A 462 15.80 10.01 19.17
N TYR A 463 15.39 10.39 17.97
CA TYR A 463 15.86 11.57 17.27
C TYR A 463 14.67 12.42 16.83
N GLY A 464 14.63 13.70 17.22
CA GLY A 464 13.69 14.64 16.58
C GLY A 464 13.97 14.69 15.08
N GLY A 465 15.25 14.91 14.73
CA GLY A 465 15.77 14.77 13.37
C GLY A 465 17.17 14.13 13.35
N LEU A 466 17.37 13.19 12.43
CA LEU A 466 18.64 12.51 12.19
C LEU A 466 19.15 12.81 10.77
N ALA A 467 20.25 13.55 10.67
CA ALA A 467 20.87 13.91 9.39
C ALA A 467 22.26 13.28 9.25
N ALA A 468 22.56 12.69 8.10
CA ALA A 468 23.93 12.29 7.76
C ALA A 468 24.76 13.53 7.41
N SER A 469 24.53 14.12 6.24
CA SER A 469 25.33 15.27 5.76
C SER A 469 24.61 16.63 5.81
N GLY A 470 23.29 16.63 5.96
CA GLY A 470 22.51 17.86 6.10
C GLY A 470 22.45 18.41 7.53
N ASP A 471 21.80 19.56 7.69
CA ASP A 471 21.54 20.15 9.00
C ASP A 471 20.29 19.53 9.66
N ALA A 472 20.34 19.31 10.98
CA ALA A 472 19.20 18.98 11.82
C ALA A 472 18.68 20.25 12.50
N LEU A 473 17.57 20.79 11.98
CA LEU A 473 17.05 22.12 12.33
C LEU A 473 15.66 22.06 12.97
N ASP A 474 15.45 22.78 14.06
CA ASP A 474 14.11 23.02 14.63
C ASP A 474 13.30 21.74 14.94
N ASN A 475 13.98 20.60 15.17
CA ASN A 475 13.31 19.35 15.46
C ASN A 475 12.95 19.27 16.95
N THR A 476 11.89 18.51 17.27
CA THR A 476 11.35 18.44 18.62
C THR A 476 11.17 17.01 19.11
N VAL A 477 11.60 16.73 20.34
CA VAL A 477 11.27 15.51 21.05
C VAL A 477 10.42 15.84 22.28
N VAL A 478 9.31 15.13 22.46
CA VAL A 478 8.40 15.28 23.60
C VAL A 478 8.23 13.94 24.31
N ILE A 479 8.63 13.87 25.57
CA ILE A 479 8.47 12.67 26.41
C ILE A 479 7.52 12.99 27.57
N SER A 480 6.38 12.31 27.59
CA SER A 480 5.38 12.43 28.67
C SER A 480 5.33 11.21 29.58
N GLY A 481 5.91 10.08 29.17
CA GLY A 481 5.89 8.83 29.94
C GLY A 481 6.70 7.70 29.29
N GLY A 482 6.48 6.47 29.77
CA GLY A 482 7.16 5.25 29.31
C GLY A 482 8.55 5.01 29.92
N THR A 483 9.14 3.87 29.57
CA THR A 483 10.53 3.50 29.88
C THR A 483 11.38 3.64 28.63
N LEU A 484 12.43 4.46 28.67
CA LEU A 484 13.31 4.74 27.56
C LEU A 484 14.67 4.12 27.83
N GLN A 485 15.18 3.27 26.94
CA GLN A 485 16.48 2.62 27.13
C GLN A 485 17.59 3.16 26.22
N GLY A 486 17.24 3.92 25.19
CA GLY A 486 18.18 4.59 24.30
C GLY A 486 18.48 6.03 24.70
N ASP A 487 19.37 6.65 23.95
CA ASP A 487 19.67 8.08 24.04
C ASP A 487 18.60 8.92 23.35
N LEU A 488 18.48 10.17 23.79
CA LEU A 488 17.57 11.16 23.21
C LEU A 488 18.35 12.28 22.55
N TYR A 489 17.96 12.63 21.33
CA TYR A 489 18.52 13.72 20.56
C TYR A 489 17.39 14.63 20.06
N GLY A 490 17.42 15.91 20.43
CA GLY A 490 16.57 16.92 19.80
C GLY A 490 16.85 16.95 18.30
N GLY A 491 18.14 17.05 17.93
CA GLY A 491 18.64 16.83 16.58
C GLY A 491 20.04 16.25 16.59
N TYR A 492 20.36 15.46 15.57
CA TYR A 492 21.68 14.89 15.36
C TYR A 492 22.10 15.07 13.91
N SER A 493 23.31 15.58 13.69
CA SER A 493 23.92 15.65 12.36
C SER A 493 25.33 15.05 12.36
N VAL A 494 25.65 14.16 11.41
CA VAL A 494 26.99 13.56 11.36
C VAL A 494 28.03 14.57 10.91
N SER A 495 27.78 15.28 9.80
CA SER A 495 28.71 16.24 9.20
C SER A 495 28.14 17.65 8.95
N GLY A 496 26.87 17.90 9.30
CA GLY A 496 26.24 19.23 9.28
C GLY A 496 26.09 19.84 10.67
N SER A 497 25.16 20.78 10.83
CA SER A 497 24.86 21.43 12.12
C SER A 497 23.60 20.86 12.79
N ALA A 498 23.51 20.99 14.12
CA ALA A 498 22.33 20.63 14.92
C ALA A 498 21.82 21.88 15.65
N LEU A 499 20.85 22.57 15.04
CA LEU A 499 20.45 23.93 15.43
C LEU A 499 19.00 24.00 15.92
N ASN A 500 18.77 24.78 16.98
CA ASN A 500 17.45 25.17 17.48
C ASN A 500 16.51 23.99 17.82
N ASN A 501 17.07 22.81 18.07
CA ASN A 501 16.28 21.64 18.42
C ASN A 501 15.80 21.71 19.88
N GLN A 502 14.66 21.10 20.15
CA GLN A 502 13.99 21.16 21.45
C GLN A 502 13.74 19.77 22.01
N VAL A 503 14.02 19.60 23.31
CA VAL A 503 13.65 18.41 24.08
C VAL A 503 12.73 18.84 25.21
N ASN A 504 11.53 18.28 25.26
CA ASN A 504 10.50 18.57 26.26
C ASN A 504 10.24 17.31 27.10
N ILE A 505 10.55 17.37 28.40
CA ILE A 505 10.39 16.24 29.32
C ILE A 505 9.29 16.55 30.34
N PHE A 506 8.13 15.91 30.18
CA PHE A 506 7.00 15.95 31.10
C PHE A 506 6.96 14.73 32.03
N GLY A 507 7.65 13.64 31.69
CA GLY A 507 7.70 12.42 32.49
C GLY A 507 8.60 11.35 31.89
N GLY A 508 8.43 10.10 32.34
CA GLY A 508 9.15 8.92 31.85
C GLY A 508 10.27 8.43 32.78
N THR A 509 10.67 7.18 32.56
CA THR A 509 11.82 6.53 33.22
C THR A 509 12.92 6.31 32.19
N PHE A 510 14.14 6.73 32.50
CA PHE A 510 15.28 6.61 31.59
C PHE A 510 16.21 5.50 32.09
N GLY A 511 16.73 4.69 31.17
CA GLY A 511 17.70 3.66 31.46
C GLY A 511 19.00 4.27 32.01
N ALA A 512 19.74 3.51 32.81
CA ALA A 512 20.96 4.00 33.46
C ALA A 512 22.03 4.50 32.46
N GLY A 513 21.97 4.03 31.21
CA GLY A 513 22.86 4.46 30.13
C GLY A 513 22.36 5.64 29.29
N SER A 514 21.08 6.03 29.42
CA SER A 514 20.44 7.02 28.55
C SER A 514 20.97 8.43 28.80
N ALA A 515 21.32 9.13 27.72
CA ALA A 515 21.72 10.52 27.71
C ALA A 515 20.70 11.42 26.99
N LEU A 516 20.70 12.71 27.34
CA LEU A 516 19.90 13.75 26.70
C LEU A 516 20.81 14.71 25.94
N TYR A 517 20.53 14.86 24.63
CA TYR A 517 21.23 15.76 23.75
C TYR A 517 20.26 16.75 23.10
N GLY A 518 20.58 18.05 23.17
CA GLY A 518 19.81 19.07 22.45
C GLY A 518 20.10 19.01 20.96
N GLY A 519 21.36 19.28 20.63
CA GLY A 519 21.96 19.00 19.34
C GLY A 519 23.27 18.25 19.51
N ALA A 520 23.48 17.18 18.76
CA ALA A 520 24.73 16.42 18.76
C ALA A 520 25.33 16.34 17.36
N LEU A 521 26.66 16.28 17.32
CA LEU A 521 27.44 16.19 16.10
C LEU A 521 28.19 14.85 16.08
N GLY A 522 28.14 14.14 14.96
CA GLY A 522 28.74 12.80 14.84
C GLY A 522 30.22 12.78 14.54
N SER A 523 30.74 13.80 13.84
CA SER A 523 32.15 13.89 13.48
C SER A 523 32.88 14.95 14.29
N ALA A 524 33.92 14.54 15.02
CA ALA A 524 34.78 15.45 15.78
C ALA A 524 35.61 16.41 14.89
N ASN A 525 35.60 16.23 13.56
CA ASN A 525 36.54 16.84 12.61
C ASN A 525 35.89 17.72 11.52
N GLN A 526 34.72 18.35 11.73
CA GLN A 526 34.05 19.19 10.72
C GLN A 526 33.39 20.47 11.32
N GLU A 527 33.13 21.47 10.46
CA GLU A 527 32.66 22.86 10.74
C GLU A 527 31.26 22.99 11.38
N GLY A 528 30.53 21.89 11.53
CA GLY A 528 29.18 21.87 12.08
C GLY A 528 29.10 22.44 13.48
N THR A 529 27.97 23.07 13.83
CA THR A 529 27.76 23.62 15.17
C THR A 529 26.53 23.04 15.84
N SER A 530 26.62 22.82 17.15
CA SER A 530 25.46 22.57 18.01
C SER A 530 25.12 23.87 18.73
N SER A 531 24.06 24.56 18.31
CA SER A 531 23.69 25.86 18.88
C SER A 531 22.17 26.12 18.90
N GLY A 532 21.72 27.01 19.79
CA GLY A 532 20.31 27.38 19.95
C GLY A 532 19.39 26.30 20.56
N ASN A 533 19.93 25.14 20.91
CA ASN A 533 19.14 23.99 21.38
C ASN A 533 18.62 24.21 22.81
N THR A 534 17.42 23.71 23.10
CA THR A 534 16.70 23.97 24.35
C THR A 534 16.20 22.68 25.02
N LEU A 535 16.48 22.54 26.32
CA LEU A 535 15.83 21.54 27.17
C LEU A 535 14.75 22.24 28.00
N ASN A 536 13.51 21.76 27.90
CA ASN A 536 12.43 22.14 28.79
C ASN A 536 12.08 20.95 29.68
N PHE A 537 12.21 21.13 30.99
CA PHE A 537 12.08 20.05 31.97
C PHE A 537 10.96 20.36 32.96
N PHE A 538 9.93 19.52 32.98
CA PHE A 538 8.67 19.76 33.69
C PHE A 538 8.37 18.70 34.77
N THR A 539 9.33 17.84 35.09
CA THR A 539 9.14 16.73 36.03
C THR A 539 10.24 16.68 37.09
N LYS A 540 10.21 15.69 37.98
CA LYS A 540 11.22 15.48 39.04
C LYS A 540 11.59 14.02 39.20
N GLY A 541 12.73 13.75 39.83
CA GLY A 541 13.19 12.39 40.15
C GLY A 541 13.71 11.60 38.94
N VAL A 542 14.05 12.26 37.83
CA VAL A 542 14.64 11.60 36.66
C VAL A 542 16.15 11.49 36.85
N ALA A 543 16.71 10.34 36.45
CA ALA A 543 18.15 10.12 36.40
C ALA A 543 18.54 9.81 34.95
N VAL A 544 19.61 10.45 34.48
CA VAL A 544 20.21 10.21 33.16
C VAL A 544 21.73 10.15 33.29
N LYS A 545 22.36 9.51 32.32
CA LYS A 545 23.82 9.43 32.26
C LYS A 545 24.45 10.80 32.04
N GLN A 546 23.96 11.52 31.03
CA GLN A 546 24.56 12.76 30.55
C GLN A 546 23.49 13.73 30.04
N VAL A 547 23.78 15.03 30.14
CA VAL A 547 23.02 16.11 29.50
C VAL A 547 24.01 16.99 28.74
N ALA A 548 23.85 17.14 27.43
CA ALA A 548 24.80 17.87 26.59
C ALA A 548 24.15 18.52 25.35
N GLY A 549 24.87 19.42 24.69
CA GLY A 549 24.44 20.01 23.41
C GLY A 549 23.23 20.96 23.52
N PHE A 550 22.99 21.52 24.70
CA PHE A 550 21.96 22.55 24.94
C PHE A 550 22.60 23.91 25.17
N GLN A 551 21.91 24.99 24.81
CA GLN A 551 22.29 26.36 25.15
C GLN A 551 21.31 26.98 26.16
N LYS A 552 20.08 26.47 26.20
CA LYS A 552 19.03 26.90 27.13
C LYS A 552 18.52 25.70 27.92
N LEU A 553 18.54 25.80 29.24
CA LEU A 553 17.98 24.81 30.15
C LEU A 553 16.87 25.48 30.98
N ASN A 554 15.63 25.09 30.72
CA ASN A 554 14.44 25.63 31.38
C ASN A 554 13.89 24.58 32.33
N PHE A 555 13.95 24.85 33.63
CA PHE A 555 13.39 23.99 34.67
C PHE A 555 12.10 24.60 35.21
N TYR A 556 11.02 23.83 35.09
CA TYR A 556 9.71 24.18 35.57
C TYR A 556 9.41 23.30 36.77
N VAL A 557 9.44 23.90 37.96
CA VAL A 557 9.31 23.16 39.23
C VAL A 557 7.86 22.67 39.37
N PRO A 558 7.60 21.34 39.42
CA PRO A 558 6.26 20.81 39.56
C PRO A 558 5.62 21.22 40.89
N ALA A 559 4.30 21.42 40.90
CA ALA A 559 3.56 21.72 42.12
C ALA A 559 3.79 20.65 43.21
N GLY A 560 3.96 21.09 44.46
CA GLY A 560 4.22 20.20 45.60
C GLY A 560 5.66 19.71 45.73
N THR A 561 6.58 20.19 44.89
CA THR A 561 8.03 19.96 45.08
C THR A 561 8.51 20.64 46.36
N LYS A 562 9.16 19.88 47.25
CA LYS A 562 9.68 20.37 48.53
C LYS A 562 11.13 20.80 48.41
N ALA A 563 11.57 21.67 49.32
CA ALA A 563 12.98 22.03 49.43
C ALA A 563 13.84 20.78 49.66
N GLY A 564 14.95 20.67 48.93
CA GLY A 564 15.87 19.53 48.99
C GLY A 564 15.51 18.38 48.05
N GLU A 565 14.37 18.42 47.34
CA GLU A 565 14.07 17.43 46.31
C GLU A 565 14.86 17.69 45.01
N THR A 566 15.22 16.61 44.31
CA THR A 566 16.00 16.66 43.07
C THR A 566 15.07 16.55 41.86
N LEU A 567 15.20 17.49 40.91
CA LEU A 567 14.50 17.41 39.63
C LEU A 567 15.17 16.41 38.67
N LEU A 568 16.46 16.60 38.44
CA LEU A 568 17.26 15.82 37.50
C LEU A 568 18.60 15.45 38.14
N THR A 569 18.91 14.16 38.13
CA THR A 569 20.23 13.62 38.50
C THR A 569 21.00 13.29 37.23
N VAL A 570 22.22 13.82 37.11
CA VAL A 570 23.15 13.47 36.02
C VAL A 570 24.34 12.74 36.65
N THR A 571 24.63 11.53 36.17
CA THR A 571 25.63 10.66 36.81
C THR A 571 27.05 10.88 36.31
N GLU A 572 27.22 11.42 35.10
CA GLU A 572 28.51 11.84 34.57
C GLU A 572 28.72 13.36 34.63
N ALA A 573 29.97 13.79 34.56
CA ALA A 573 30.33 15.20 34.65
C ALA A 573 29.70 16.02 33.51
N VAL A 574 29.01 17.10 33.88
CA VAL A 574 28.39 18.04 32.95
C VAL A 574 29.21 19.34 32.93
N ASP A 575 29.62 19.82 31.76
CA ASP A 575 30.21 21.15 31.64
C ASP A 575 29.11 22.21 31.63
N LEU A 576 28.86 22.81 32.80
CA LEU A 576 27.77 23.76 32.97
C LEU A 576 28.05 25.16 32.39
N ARG A 577 29.29 25.44 31.95
CA ARG A 577 29.74 26.80 31.57
C ARG A 577 29.13 27.31 30.27
N LEU A 578 28.51 26.43 29.49
CA LEU A 578 27.95 26.74 28.17
C LEU A 578 26.41 26.91 28.20
N PHE A 579 25.78 26.82 29.37
CA PHE A 579 24.32 26.90 29.50
C PHE A 579 23.84 28.25 30.05
N THR A 580 22.69 28.69 29.54
CA THR A 580 21.85 29.66 30.24
C THR A 580 20.73 28.91 30.98
N PHE A 581 20.62 29.16 32.29
CA PHE A 581 19.61 28.55 33.14
C PHE A 581 18.43 29.48 33.37
N TYR A 582 17.23 28.96 33.17
CA TYR A 582 15.98 29.58 33.56
C TYR A 582 15.22 28.65 34.51
N CYS A 583 14.68 29.21 35.59
CA CYS A 583 13.85 28.49 36.54
C CYS A 583 12.54 29.26 36.75
N GLY A 584 11.41 28.56 36.66
CA GLY A 584 10.08 29.10 36.91
C GLY A 584 9.22 28.13 37.71
N MET A 585 8.26 28.66 38.47
CA MET A 585 7.19 27.82 39.01
C MET A 585 6.25 27.44 37.87
N ALA A 586 5.94 26.15 37.77
CA ALA A 586 5.10 25.61 36.71
C ALA A 586 3.62 25.88 37.03
N ASP A 587 3.06 27.01 36.59
CA ASP A 587 1.60 27.18 36.48
C ASP A 587 1.13 26.47 35.20
N PHE A 588 0.88 25.16 35.26
CA PHE A 588 0.40 24.39 34.10
C PHE A 588 -1.13 24.30 34.06
N CYS A 589 -1.72 25.08 33.14
CA CYS A 589 -2.82 24.55 32.35
C CYS A 589 -2.23 23.51 31.38
N HIS A 590 -2.54 22.25 31.61
CA HIS A 590 -2.27 21.13 30.71
C HIS A 590 -2.71 21.50 29.28
N PRO A 591 -1.84 21.53 28.26
CA PRO A 591 -2.33 21.43 26.90
C PRO A 591 -2.73 19.97 26.72
N SER A 592 -4.03 19.71 26.79
CA SER A 592 -4.64 18.51 26.25
C SER A 592 -4.37 18.50 24.75
N PHE A 593 -3.43 17.64 24.32
CA PHE A 593 -3.20 17.30 22.91
C PHE A 593 -3.96 16.03 22.56
#